data_AF-A0A6P9APW3-F1
#
_entry.id   AF-A0A6P9APW3-F1
#
_cell.length_a   1.000
_cell.length_b   1.000
_cell.length_c   1.000
_cell.angle_alpha   90.00
_cell.angle_beta   90.00
_cell.angle_gamma   90.00
#
_symmetry.space_group_name_H-M   'P 1'
#
loop_
_entity.id
_entity.type
_entity.pdbx_description
1 polymer ?
#
loop_
_entity_poly.entity_id
_entity_poly.type
_entity_poly.pdbx_seq_one_letter_code
_entity_poly.pdbx_strand_id
1 'polypeptide(L)'
;VLDSIYFSRRFHVRCVTKAVDKVGHVGTPLRSNIVTIGTDSAICHTPVVAGTARGFQAQSFIATLKYLDVKHKEHPNRIHISVQIPHQDGMLPLISTRPLHNLHFLLSESIYRHQHVCSNIVSIQDLKGISEAGFLDEVTYNNIVLGPGYDRPYQFDPNVREPKTIQFYKHLNLKSCIWTFDAYYDMTELIDVCGGSVTADFQ
;
A
#
# COMPACT_ATOMS: atom_id res chain seq x y z
N VAL A 1 -9.06 -9.82 7.55
CA VAL A 1 -10.39 -9.24 7.24
C VAL A 1 -10.58 -9.09 5.73
N LEU A 2 -11.83 -9.00 5.25
CA LEU A 2 -12.15 -8.70 3.85
C LEU A 2 -12.02 -7.19 3.61
N ASP A 3 -11.14 -6.75 2.71
CA ASP A 3 -10.91 -5.33 2.45
C ASP A 3 -11.38 -4.92 1.05
N SER A 4 -11.95 -3.73 0.94
CA SER A 4 -12.41 -3.14 -0.32
C SER A 4 -11.30 -2.97 -1.36
N ILE A 5 -10.04 -2.82 -0.94
CA ILE A 5 -8.92 -2.60 -1.87
C ILE A 5 -8.76 -3.73 -2.89
N TYR A 6 -9.19 -4.95 -2.54
CA TYR A 6 -9.05 -6.14 -3.37
C TYR A 6 -10.19 -6.31 -4.39
N PHE A 7 -11.19 -5.43 -4.37
CA PHE A 7 -12.36 -5.55 -5.22
C PHE A 7 -12.36 -4.50 -6.31
N SER A 8 -12.54 -4.95 -7.54
CA SER A 8 -12.85 -4.07 -8.66
C SER A 8 -14.35 -4.13 -9.00
N ARG A 9 -14.76 -3.23 -9.89
CA ARG A 9 -16.13 -3.15 -10.40
C ARG A 9 -16.58 -4.51 -10.96
N ARG A 10 -17.84 -4.88 -10.71
CA ARG A 10 -18.45 -6.15 -11.16
C ARG A 10 -17.90 -7.42 -10.52
N PHE A 11 -17.04 -7.32 -9.51
CA PHE A 11 -16.65 -8.49 -8.74
C PHE A 11 -17.87 -9.07 -8.01
N HIS A 12 -17.90 -10.38 -7.86
CA HIS A 12 -18.97 -11.10 -7.17
C HIS A 12 -18.48 -11.54 -5.79
N VAL A 13 -19.17 -11.10 -4.75
CA VAL A 13 -18.84 -11.40 -3.36
C VAL A 13 -19.97 -12.20 -2.74
N ARG A 14 -19.61 -13.20 -1.93
CA ARG A 14 -20.56 -13.98 -1.13
C ARG A 14 -19.90 -14.41 0.16
N CYS A 15 -20.67 -14.44 1.23
CA CYS A 15 -20.22 -15.01 2.49
C CYS A 15 -20.38 -16.54 2.44
N VAL A 16 -19.37 -17.24 2.96
CA VAL A 16 -19.42 -18.68 3.17
C VAL A 16 -19.06 -18.94 4.62
N THR A 17 -19.97 -19.56 5.36
CA THR A 17 -19.75 -19.92 6.76
C THR A 17 -19.69 -21.44 6.88
N LYS A 18 -18.79 -21.93 7.73
CA LYS A 18 -18.65 -23.36 8.03
C LYS A 18 -18.72 -23.53 9.54
N ALA A 19 -19.57 -24.44 10.01
CA ALA A 19 -19.52 -24.85 11.41
C ALA A 19 -18.26 -25.67 11.65
N VAL A 20 -17.59 -25.43 12.78
CA VAL A 20 -16.43 -26.21 13.23
C VAL A 20 -16.79 -26.79 14.59
N ASP A 21 -16.68 -28.10 14.75
CA ASP A 21 -16.94 -28.77 16.02
C ASP A 21 -15.80 -28.53 17.03
N LYS A 22 -15.97 -28.99 18.27
CA LYS A 22 -14.95 -28.83 19.32
C LYS A 22 -13.64 -29.59 19.05
N VAL A 23 -13.66 -30.55 18.11
CA VAL A 23 -12.54 -31.40 17.74
C VAL A 23 -11.84 -30.86 16.46
N GLY A 24 -12.40 -29.81 15.84
CA GLY A 24 -11.86 -29.19 14.63
C GLY A 24 -12.43 -29.74 13.32
N HIS A 25 -13.41 -30.66 13.36
CA HIS A 25 -14.06 -31.14 12.15
C HIS A 25 -14.95 -30.07 11.53
N VAL A 26 -14.82 -29.91 10.22
CA VAL A 26 -15.49 -28.87 9.45
C VAL A 26 -16.79 -29.42 8.86
N GLY A 27 -17.91 -28.81 9.21
CA GLY A 27 -19.23 -29.15 8.68
C GLY A 27 -19.49 -28.59 7.28
N THR A 28 -20.68 -28.88 6.76
CA THR A 28 -21.12 -28.41 5.44
C THR A 28 -21.15 -26.88 5.36
N PRO A 29 -20.56 -26.25 4.33
CA PRO A 29 -20.57 -24.80 4.17
C PRO A 29 -21.97 -24.27 3.82
N LEU A 30 -22.45 -23.29 4.58
CA LEU A 30 -23.60 -22.46 4.21
C LEU A 30 -23.12 -21.24 3.42
N ARG A 31 -23.96 -20.83 2.46
CA ARG A 31 -23.58 -19.95 1.36
C ARG A 31 -24.63 -18.84 1.27
N SER A 32 -24.22 -17.58 1.42
CA SER A 32 -25.13 -16.45 1.19
C SER A 32 -25.44 -16.30 -0.31
N ASN A 33 -26.41 -15.43 -0.60
CA ASN A 33 -26.62 -14.87 -1.93
C ASN A 33 -25.34 -14.17 -2.42
N ILE A 34 -25.15 -14.16 -3.73
CA ILE A 34 -24.06 -13.44 -4.38
C ILE A 34 -24.47 -11.97 -4.53
N VAL A 35 -23.57 -11.06 -4.16
CA VAL A 35 -23.71 -9.62 -4.36
C VAL A 35 -22.65 -9.17 -5.36
N THR A 36 -23.04 -8.32 -6.31
CA THR A 36 -22.11 -7.72 -7.28
C THR A 36 -21.65 -6.36 -6.78
N ILE A 37 -20.34 -6.13 -6.81
CA ILE A 37 -19.74 -4.83 -6.48
C ILE A 37 -20.22 -3.79 -7.49
N GLY A 38 -20.78 -2.70 -6.97
CA GLY A 38 -21.40 -1.64 -7.75
C GLY A 38 -20.49 -1.08 -8.83
N THR A 39 -21.07 -0.80 -9.99
CA THR A 39 -20.39 -0.09 -11.07
C THR A 39 -20.62 1.40 -10.98
N ASP A 40 -21.73 1.82 -10.40
CA ASP A 40 -22.16 3.22 -10.40
C ASP A 40 -21.57 3.88 -9.14
N SER A 41 -21.12 5.13 -9.24
CA SER A 41 -20.41 5.87 -8.18
C SER A 41 -19.01 5.37 -7.79
N ALA A 42 -18.15 5.02 -8.76
CA ALA A 42 -16.75 4.74 -8.48
C ALA A 42 -16.06 5.94 -7.81
N ILE A 43 -15.35 5.70 -6.71
CA ILE A 43 -14.67 6.75 -5.95
C ILE A 43 -13.60 7.41 -6.82
N CYS A 44 -12.86 6.59 -7.56
CA CYS A 44 -11.84 7.03 -8.50
C CYS A 44 -12.24 6.67 -9.93
N HIS A 45 -12.25 7.67 -10.81
CA HIS A 45 -12.53 7.46 -12.22
C HIS A 45 -11.22 7.04 -12.89
N THR A 46 -11.05 5.74 -13.12
CA THR A 46 -10.00 5.26 -14.02
C THR A 46 -10.39 5.65 -15.45
N PRO A 47 -9.63 6.50 -16.17
CA PRO A 47 -9.97 6.86 -17.54
C PRO A 47 -9.61 5.69 -18.45
N VAL A 48 -10.49 4.69 -18.52
CA VAL A 48 -10.47 3.71 -19.60
C VAL A 48 -11.48 4.18 -20.64
N VAL A 49 -11.11 5.20 -21.40
CA VAL A 49 -11.89 5.58 -22.58
C VAL A 49 -11.66 4.50 -23.63
N ALA A 50 -12.73 3.81 -24.03
CA ALA A 50 -12.69 2.90 -25.16
C ALA A 50 -12.29 3.69 -26.42
N GLY A 51 -11.16 3.35 -27.04
CA GLY A 51 -10.74 3.89 -28.33
C GLY A 51 -9.58 4.90 -28.33
N THR A 52 -9.00 5.28 -27.19
CA THR A 52 -7.79 6.13 -27.15
C THR A 52 -6.57 5.35 -26.68
N ALA A 53 -5.78 4.87 -27.64
CA ALA A 53 -4.39 4.48 -27.40
C ALA A 53 -3.53 5.74 -27.27
N ARG A 54 -3.60 6.44 -26.12
CA ARG A 54 -2.58 7.36 -25.56
C ARG A 54 -3.17 8.15 -24.39
N GLY A 55 -2.60 7.97 -23.20
CA GLY A 55 -2.95 8.77 -22.03
C GLY A 55 -2.35 8.33 -20.68
N PHE A 56 -1.82 7.12 -20.54
CA PHE A 56 -1.10 6.64 -19.33
C PHE A 56 -0.17 5.44 -19.62
N GLN A 57 0.42 5.37 -20.83
CA GLN A 57 1.21 4.21 -21.29
C GLN A 57 2.74 4.41 -21.16
N ALA A 58 3.23 5.30 -20.30
CA ALA A 58 4.69 5.50 -20.16
C ALA A 58 5.21 5.69 -18.72
N GLN A 59 4.39 6.03 -17.73
CA GLN A 59 4.78 6.01 -16.32
C GLN A 59 3.62 5.47 -15.48
N SER A 60 3.79 4.26 -14.95
CA SER A 60 2.86 3.59 -14.04
C SER A 60 2.85 4.21 -12.64
N PHE A 61 3.83 5.06 -12.34
CA PHE A 61 4.00 5.79 -11.09
C PHE A 61 5.00 6.94 -11.31
N ILE A 62 5.03 7.88 -10.37
CA ILE A 62 6.08 8.91 -10.27
C ILE A 62 6.91 8.57 -9.04
N ALA A 63 8.23 8.45 -9.18
CA ALA A 63 9.14 8.27 -8.07
C ALA A 63 10.18 9.39 -8.05
N THR A 64 10.42 9.97 -6.90
CA THR A 64 11.46 11.00 -6.70
C THR A 64 12.40 10.57 -5.58
N LEU A 65 13.69 10.85 -5.79
CA LEU A 65 14.74 10.64 -4.81
C LEU A 65 15.42 11.99 -4.57
N LYS A 66 15.40 12.47 -3.32
CA LYS A 66 15.96 13.78 -2.96
C LYS A 66 16.81 13.69 -1.70
N TYR A 67 18.05 14.14 -1.79
CA TYR A 67 18.88 14.33 -0.60
C TYR A 67 18.40 15.55 0.19
N LEU A 68 18.16 15.36 1.48
CA LEU A 68 17.84 16.41 2.45
C LEU A 68 19.09 16.78 3.23
N ASP A 69 19.44 18.05 3.21
CA ASP A 69 20.66 18.54 3.84
C ASP A 69 20.57 18.54 5.39
N VAL A 70 21.70 18.87 6.03
CA VAL A 70 21.81 18.97 7.50
C VAL A 70 20.83 19.99 8.10
N LYS A 71 20.35 20.95 7.29
CA LYS A 71 19.49 22.05 7.75
C LYS A 71 18.01 21.67 7.78
N HIS A 72 17.64 20.52 7.21
CA HIS A 72 16.27 20.03 7.26
C HIS A 72 15.87 19.70 8.71
N LYS A 73 14.75 20.26 9.17
CA LYS A 73 14.36 20.21 10.60
C LYS A 73 14.01 18.81 11.11
N GLU A 74 13.25 18.05 10.31
CA GLU A 74 12.69 16.76 10.75
C GLU A 74 13.58 15.57 10.33
N HIS A 75 14.08 15.60 9.09
CA HIS A 75 14.91 14.55 8.50
C HIS A 75 16.28 15.08 8.01
N PRO A 76 17.19 15.52 8.90
CA PRO A 76 18.51 16.00 8.51
C PRO A 76 19.38 14.86 7.95
N ASN A 77 20.11 15.13 6.87
CA ASN A 77 21.02 14.18 6.21
C ASN A 77 20.36 12.87 5.71
N ARG A 78 19.08 12.93 5.35
CA ARG A 78 18.31 11.77 4.87
C ARG A 78 18.10 11.83 3.36
N ILE A 79 17.91 10.67 2.74
CA ILE A 79 17.38 10.58 1.38
C ILE A 79 15.87 10.37 1.47
N HIS A 80 15.12 11.36 0.98
CA HIS A 80 13.67 11.29 0.84
C HIS A 80 13.32 10.57 -0.45
N ILE A 81 12.56 9.49 -0.32
CA ILE A 81 11.98 8.73 -1.41
C ILE A 81 10.47 8.98 -1.39
N SER A 82 9.92 9.52 -2.48
CA SER A 82 8.48 9.72 -2.63
C SER A 82 7.98 8.96 -3.86
N VAL A 83 6.96 8.14 -3.69
CA VAL A 83 6.36 7.35 -4.76
C VAL A 83 4.86 7.64 -4.83
N GLN A 84 4.42 8.11 -6.00
CA GLN A 84 3.03 8.41 -6.29
C GLN A 84 2.48 7.43 -7.32
N ILE A 85 1.38 6.76 -6.98
CA ILE A 85 0.75 5.72 -7.82
C ILE A 85 -0.72 6.08 -8.02
N PRO A 86 -1.21 6.19 -9.27
CA PRO A 86 -2.65 6.36 -9.52
C PRO A 86 -3.46 5.20 -8.94
N HIS A 87 -4.50 5.49 -8.17
CA HIS A 87 -5.37 4.48 -7.60
C HIS A 87 -6.26 3.83 -8.67
N GLN A 88 -6.38 2.50 -8.60
CA GLN A 88 -7.29 1.70 -9.41
C GLN A 88 -8.00 0.70 -8.52
N ASP A 89 -9.33 0.61 -8.65
CA ASP A 89 -10.13 -0.34 -7.86
C ASP A 89 -9.68 -1.78 -8.13
N GLY A 90 -9.47 -2.55 -7.05
CA GLY A 90 -9.01 -3.94 -7.13
C GLY A 90 -7.51 -4.11 -7.36
N MET A 91 -6.73 -3.03 -7.36
CA MET A 91 -5.28 -3.05 -7.49
C MET A 91 -4.60 -2.61 -6.18
N LEU A 92 -3.71 -3.46 -5.65
CA LEU A 92 -2.90 -3.17 -4.48
C LEU A 92 -1.55 -2.56 -4.93
N PRO A 93 -1.20 -1.33 -4.54
CA PRO A 93 0.10 -0.75 -4.87
C PRO A 93 1.22 -1.41 -4.04
N LEU A 94 2.26 -1.90 -4.73
CA LEU A 94 3.43 -2.49 -4.10
C LEU A 94 4.68 -1.72 -4.49
N ILE A 95 5.48 -1.35 -3.50
CA ILE A 95 6.74 -0.62 -3.65
C ILE A 95 7.80 -1.44 -2.95
N SER A 96 8.91 -1.66 -3.65
CA SER A 96 10.08 -2.31 -3.09
C SER A 96 11.33 -1.82 -3.82
N THR A 97 12.39 -1.59 -3.06
CA THR A 97 13.73 -1.34 -3.60
C THR A 97 14.35 -2.57 -4.27
N ARG A 98 13.83 -3.77 -3.97
CA ARG A 98 14.20 -5.03 -4.64
C ARG A 98 13.14 -5.51 -5.63
N PRO A 99 13.51 -6.22 -6.70
CA PRO A 99 12.56 -6.79 -7.67
C PRO A 99 11.50 -7.68 -7.01
N LEU A 100 10.23 -7.43 -7.30
CA LEU A 100 9.11 -8.23 -6.78
C LEU A 100 8.90 -9.47 -7.65
N HIS A 101 9.06 -10.65 -7.07
CA HIS A 101 8.78 -11.93 -7.71
C HIS A 101 7.87 -12.78 -6.83
N ASN A 102 7.10 -13.69 -7.44
CA ASN A 102 6.22 -14.62 -6.72
C ASN A 102 5.29 -13.93 -5.70
N LEU A 103 4.54 -12.91 -6.15
CA LEU A 103 3.67 -12.09 -5.31
C LEU A 103 2.74 -12.89 -4.39
N HIS A 104 2.29 -14.06 -4.81
CA HIS A 104 1.47 -14.94 -3.97
C HIS A 104 2.18 -15.25 -2.64
N PHE A 105 3.43 -15.70 -2.68
CA PHE A 105 4.21 -16.00 -1.48
C PHE A 105 4.56 -14.75 -0.68
N LEU A 106 4.88 -13.64 -1.33
CA LEU A 106 5.14 -12.38 -0.62
C LEU A 106 3.93 -11.92 0.21
N LEU A 107 2.72 -12.10 -0.32
CA LEU A 107 1.49 -11.71 0.34
C LEU A 107 1.01 -12.75 1.36
N SER A 108 1.23 -14.06 1.13
CA SER A 108 0.76 -15.13 2.01
C SER A 108 1.74 -15.51 3.13
N GLU A 109 3.04 -15.45 2.89
CA GLU A 109 4.08 -15.99 3.76
C GLU A 109 5.04 -14.88 4.24
N SER A 110 5.14 -14.69 5.54
CA SER A 110 6.00 -13.63 6.12
C SER A 110 7.49 -13.85 5.85
N ILE A 111 7.94 -15.09 5.68
CA ILE A 111 9.36 -15.41 5.45
C ILE A 111 9.91 -14.76 4.18
N TYR A 112 9.11 -14.64 3.12
CA TYR A 112 9.53 -14.04 1.86
C TYR A 112 9.66 -12.51 1.95
N ARG A 113 9.07 -11.87 2.97
CA ARG A 113 9.14 -10.42 3.17
C ARG A 113 10.48 -9.95 3.74
N HIS A 114 11.28 -10.85 4.31
CA HIS A 114 12.62 -10.52 4.83
C HIS A 114 13.57 -9.99 3.74
N GLN A 115 13.33 -10.34 2.47
CA GLN A 115 14.11 -9.81 1.35
C GLN A 115 13.65 -8.41 0.92
N HIS A 116 12.49 -7.96 1.39
CA HIS A 116 11.84 -6.71 1.00
C HIS A 116 11.74 -5.74 2.19
N VAL A 117 12.85 -5.58 2.92
CA VAL A 117 12.95 -4.69 4.10
C VAL A 117 12.52 -3.27 3.76
N CYS A 118 13.05 -2.69 2.68
CA CYS A 118 12.72 -1.34 2.25
C CYS A 118 11.59 -1.37 1.21
N SER A 119 10.38 -1.68 1.69
CA SER A 119 9.15 -1.84 0.90
C SER A 119 7.93 -1.34 1.67
N ASN A 120 6.77 -1.24 1.00
CA ASN A 120 5.48 -1.00 1.66
C ASN A 120 4.74 -2.30 2.04
N ILE A 121 5.42 -3.45 2.02
CA ILE A 121 4.86 -4.78 2.36
C ILE A 121 5.15 -5.12 3.83
N VAL A 122 6.14 -4.44 4.41
CA VAL A 122 6.54 -4.55 5.81
C VAL A 122 6.29 -3.22 6.50
N SER A 123 5.82 -3.27 7.74
CA SER A 123 5.62 -2.08 8.56
C SER A 123 6.88 -1.77 9.35
N ILE A 124 7.06 -0.52 9.81
CA ILE A 124 8.18 -0.14 10.69
C ILE A 124 8.23 -1.02 11.95
N GLN A 125 7.10 -1.51 12.44
CA GLN A 125 7.05 -2.44 13.57
C GLN A 125 7.73 -3.78 13.26
N ASP A 126 7.57 -4.28 12.04
CA ASP A 126 8.20 -5.52 11.57
C ASP A 126 9.72 -5.31 11.31
N LEU A 127 10.14 -4.05 11.15
CA LEU A 127 11.52 -3.64 10.85
C LEU A 127 12.37 -3.29 12.08
N LYS A 128 11.77 -3.27 13.29
CA LYS A 128 12.46 -2.88 14.52
C LYS A 128 13.78 -3.65 14.70
N GLY A 129 14.88 -2.91 14.81
CA GLY A 129 16.24 -3.46 14.95
C GLY A 129 16.96 -3.77 13.63
N ILE A 130 16.29 -3.63 12.48
CA ILE A 130 16.90 -3.73 11.13
C ILE A 130 16.95 -2.35 10.48
N SER A 131 15.82 -1.63 10.54
CA SER A 131 15.63 -0.32 9.92
C SER A 131 14.62 0.48 10.73
N GLU A 132 14.93 1.75 10.96
CA GLU A 132 14.02 2.69 11.65
C GLU A 132 13.19 3.50 10.64
N ALA A 133 13.40 3.28 9.34
CA ALA A 133 12.73 3.96 8.24
C ALA A 133 11.85 2.98 7.45
N GLY A 134 10.78 3.46 6.86
CA GLY A 134 9.88 2.63 6.07
C GLY A 134 8.88 3.47 5.29
N PHE A 135 8.14 2.81 4.39
CA PHE A 135 7.05 3.47 3.65
C PHE A 135 5.72 3.49 4.42
N LEU A 136 5.62 2.71 5.50
CA LEU A 136 4.41 2.58 6.32
C LEU A 136 4.70 2.95 7.78
N ASP A 137 4.58 4.24 8.11
CA ASP A 137 4.75 4.70 9.50
C ASP A 137 3.54 4.39 10.37
N GLU A 138 3.74 4.35 11.69
CA GLU A 138 2.67 4.12 12.66
C GLU A 138 1.58 5.21 12.59
N VAL A 139 0.33 4.79 12.81
CA VAL A 139 -0.82 5.68 12.84
C VAL A 139 -0.97 6.25 14.25
N THR A 140 -0.77 7.56 14.41
CA THR A 140 -1.27 8.27 15.59
C THR A 140 -2.63 8.86 15.24
N TYR A 141 -3.72 8.21 15.67
CA TYR A 141 -5.10 8.59 15.35
C TYR A 141 -5.41 10.09 15.62
N ASN A 142 -4.71 10.72 16.56
CA ASN A 142 -4.90 12.12 16.94
C ASN A 142 -4.24 13.14 15.99
N ASN A 143 -3.34 12.71 15.09
CA ASN A 143 -2.61 13.60 14.17
C ASN A 143 -3.07 13.50 12.71
N ILE A 144 -4.15 12.78 12.44
CA ILE A 144 -4.70 12.64 11.09
C ILE A 144 -5.52 13.89 10.73
N VAL A 145 -4.87 15.07 10.66
CA VAL A 145 -5.42 16.24 9.96
C VAL A 145 -5.03 16.09 8.50
N LEU A 146 -5.55 15.05 7.86
CA LEU A 146 -5.38 14.84 6.45
C LEU A 146 -6.42 15.73 5.76
N GLY A 147 -5.96 16.69 4.95
CA GLY A 147 -6.82 17.68 4.30
C GLY A 147 -7.87 17.09 3.34
N PRO A 148 -8.37 17.83 2.35
CA PRO A 148 -9.45 17.35 1.49
C PRO A 148 -9.06 16.05 0.74
N GLY A 149 -9.97 15.06 0.73
CA GLY A 149 -9.78 13.76 0.06
C GLY A 149 -9.45 12.59 0.97
N TYR A 150 -9.40 12.81 2.28
CA TYR A 150 -9.21 11.81 3.33
C TYR A 150 -10.44 11.72 4.26
N ASP A 151 -11.54 12.33 3.84
CA ASP A 151 -12.79 12.51 4.57
C ASP A 151 -13.89 11.55 4.09
N ARG A 152 -13.52 10.49 3.37
CA ARG A 152 -14.51 9.51 2.87
C ARG A 152 -15.07 8.66 4.01
N PRO A 153 -16.39 8.39 4.03
CA PRO A 153 -17.01 7.54 5.03
C PRO A 153 -16.31 6.19 5.13
N TYR A 154 -16.08 5.73 6.36
CA TYR A 154 -15.48 4.43 6.68
C TYR A 154 -14.04 4.21 6.17
N GLN A 155 -13.37 5.22 5.58
CA GLN A 155 -11.98 5.09 5.14
C GLN A 155 -11.04 4.80 6.33
N PHE A 156 -11.28 5.45 7.46
CA PHE A 156 -10.48 5.34 8.68
C PHE A 156 -11.28 4.82 9.89
N ASP A 157 -12.40 4.13 9.65
CA ASP A 157 -13.26 3.61 10.73
C ASP A 157 -12.68 2.30 11.33
N PRO A 158 -12.23 2.31 12.60
CA PRO A 158 -11.67 1.13 13.26
C PRO A 158 -12.69 0.03 13.55
N ASN A 159 -14.00 0.31 13.48
CA ASN A 159 -15.03 -0.71 13.63
C ASN A 159 -15.20 -1.56 12.36
N VAL A 160 -14.80 -1.04 11.21
CA VAL A 160 -14.95 -1.71 9.90
C VAL A 160 -13.61 -2.21 9.38
N ARG A 161 -12.50 -1.56 9.75
CA ARG A 161 -11.15 -1.84 9.21
C ARG A 161 -10.16 -2.21 10.30
N GLU A 162 -9.26 -3.14 9.97
CA GLU A 162 -8.12 -3.47 10.82
C GLU A 162 -7.14 -2.29 10.91
N PRO A 163 -6.37 -2.16 12.01
CA PRO A 163 -5.38 -1.09 12.15
C PRO A 163 -4.36 -1.02 11.01
N LYS A 164 -3.89 -2.18 10.51
CA LYS A 164 -2.95 -2.26 9.37
C LYS A 164 -3.56 -1.73 8.08
N THR A 165 -4.84 -1.99 7.86
CA THR A 165 -5.59 -1.42 6.73
C THR A 165 -5.64 0.10 6.86
N ILE A 166 -6.04 0.62 8.02
CA ILE A 166 -6.14 2.07 8.26
C ILE A 166 -4.79 2.76 8.02
N GLN A 167 -3.71 2.13 8.50
CA GLN A 167 -2.34 2.57 8.24
C GLN A 167 -2.02 2.63 6.75
N PHE A 168 -2.46 1.65 5.98
CA PHE A 168 -2.24 1.65 4.53
C PHE A 168 -3.05 2.76 3.83
N TYR A 169 -4.33 2.90 4.17
CA TYR A 169 -5.23 3.90 3.56
C TYR A 169 -4.87 5.35 3.86
N LYS A 170 -4.01 5.61 4.86
CA LYS A 170 -3.49 6.97 5.13
C LYS A 170 -2.72 7.54 3.93
N HIS A 171 -2.19 6.66 3.09
CA HIS A 171 -1.45 6.99 1.89
C HIS A 171 -2.35 7.23 0.68
N LEU A 172 -3.66 7.01 0.77
CA LEU A 172 -4.60 7.19 -0.34
C LEU A 172 -5.42 8.46 -0.19
N ASN A 173 -5.23 9.40 -1.12
CA ASN A 173 -6.14 10.52 -1.28
C ASN A 173 -7.22 10.15 -2.31
N LEU A 174 -8.47 10.03 -1.86
CA LEU A 174 -9.62 9.64 -2.70
C LEU A 174 -10.23 10.81 -3.49
N LYS A 175 -9.75 12.03 -3.28
CA LYS A 175 -10.13 13.20 -4.10
C LYS A 175 -9.22 13.33 -5.33
N SER A 176 -7.91 13.18 -5.15
CA SER A 176 -6.94 13.17 -6.26
C SER A 176 -6.76 11.78 -6.88
N CYS A 177 -7.21 10.71 -6.20
CA CYS A 177 -7.05 9.32 -6.62
C CYS A 177 -5.59 8.91 -6.78
N ILE A 178 -4.75 9.35 -5.84
CA ILE A 178 -3.32 9.09 -5.83
C ILE A 178 -2.95 8.46 -4.49
N TRP A 179 -2.20 7.36 -4.57
CA TRP A 179 -1.43 6.84 -3.46
C TRP A 179 -0.12 7.62 -3.36
N THR A 180 0.25 8.07 -2.18
CA THR A 180 1.54 8.73 -1.92
C THR A 180 2.23 8.02 -0.76
N PHE A 181 3.38 7.43 -1.05
CA PHE A 181 4.24 6.78 -0.06
C PHE A 181 5.55 7.54 0.04
N ASP A 182 5.87 7.99 1.25
CA ASP A 182 7.09 8.70 1.57
C ASP A 182 7.92 7.88 2.54
N ALA A 183 9.24 7.89 2.35
CA ALA A 183 10.19 7.26 3.26
C ALA A 183 11.49 8.08 3.33
N TYR A 184 12.14 8.04 4.50
CA TYR A 184 13.33 8.85 4.79
C TYR A 184 14.46 7.95 5.29
N TYR A 185 15.32 7.50 4.38
CA TYR A 185 16.39 6.56 4.71
C TYR A 185 17.73 7.28 4.88
N ASP A 186 18.62 6.70 5.70
CA ASP A 186 20.03 7.08 5.66
C ASP A 186 20.69 6.55 4.38
N MET A 187 21.74 7.22 3.91
CA MET A 187 22.47 6.77 2.72
C MET A 187 23.11 5.39 2.93
N THR A 188 23.67 5.13 4.13
CA THR A 188 24.24 3.82 4.49
C THR A 188 23.18 2.73 4.50
N GLU A 189 22.01 3.00 5.09
CA GLU A 189 20.88 2.08 5.14
C GLU A 189 20.37 1.70 3.74
N LEU A 190 20.29 2.67 2.83
CA LEU A 190 19.90 2.39 1.45
C LEU A 190 20.88 1.45 0.74
N ILE A 191 22.17 1.60 0.99
CA ILE A 191 23.20 0.78 0.34
C ILE A 191 23.25 -0.61 0.99
N ASP A 192 23.46 -0.66 2.31
CA ASP A 192 23.79 -1.89 3.03
C ASP A 192 22.57 -2.79 3.26
N VAL A 193 21.38 -2.20 3.45
CA VAL A 193 20.15 -2.95 3.78
C VAL A 193 19.25 -3.05 2.55
N CYS A 194 18.96 -1.93 1.90
CA CYS A 194 18.02 -1.90 0.78
C CYS A 194 18.62 -2.41 -0.54
N GLY A 195 19.95 -2.53 -0.65
CA GLY A 195 20.65 -2.98 -1.85
C GLY A 195 20.79 -1.90 -2.92
N GLY A 196 20.75 -0.63 -2.52
CA GLY A 196 21.01 0.51 -3.39
C GLY A 196 22.49 0.60 -3.77
N SER A 197 22.76 1.27 -4.89
CA SER A 197 24.11 1.54 -5.37
C SER A 197 24.27 3.01 -5.71
N VAL A 198 25.43 3.58 -5.41
CA VAL A 198 25.78 4.95 -5.79
C VAL A 198 26.64 4.89 -7.05
N THR A 199 26.09 5.37 -8.15
CA THR A 199 26.84 5.65 -9.38
C THR A 199 27.00 7.15 -9.47
N ALA A 200 28.25 7.62 -9.55
CA ALA A 200 28.50 8.99 -9.98
C ALA A 200 28.52 8.97 -11.50
N ASP A 201 27.61 9.72 -12.13
CA ASP A 201 27.70 10.03 -13.56
C ASP A 201 28.88 10.98 -13.75
N PHE A 202 30.09 10.43 -13.73
CA PHE A 202 31.25 11.12 -14.27
C PHE A 202 31.10 11.11 -15.80
N GLN A 203 31.27 12.31 -16.37
CA GLN A 203 31.18 12.65 -17.79
C GLN A 203 31.86 11.66 -18.74
#